data_AF-A0A4P5SME0-F1
#
_entry.id   AF-A0A4P5SME0-F1
#
_cell.length_a   1.000
_cell.length_b   1.000
_cell.length_c   1.000
_cell.angle_alpha   90.00
_cell.angle_beta   90.00
_cell.angle_gamma   90.00
#
_symmetry.space_group_name_H-M   'P 1'
#
loop_
_entity.id
_entity.type
_entity.pdbx_description
1 polymer ?
#
loop_
_entity_poly.entity_id
_entity_poly.type
_entity_poly.pdbx_seq_one_letter_code
_entity_poly.pdbx_strand_id
1 'polypeptide(L)' 'MTASPPAFTLKLASFLVCTVSGLVFAGHIYFNLGDYTAERGLVAFGQSLAIILAFAAMIYLIVETLLLALSRLFDLGEKD' A
#
# COMPACT_ATOMS: atom_id res chain seq x y z
N MET A 1 14.35 -8.63 -17.93
CA MET A 1 13.95 -7.48 -17.08
C MET A 1 14.12 -7.90 -15.63
N THR A 2 15.32 -7.78 -15.08
CA THR A 2 15.59 -8.01 -13.65
C THR A 2 15.32 -6.69 -12.95
N ALA A 3 14.26 -6.61 -12.13
CA ALA A 3 14.03 -5.44 -11.29
C ALA A 3 15.31 -5.14 -10.52
N SER A 4 15.82 -3.90 -10.60
CA SER A 4 16.99 -3.53 -9.83
C SER A 4 16.66 -3.73 -8.33
N PRO A 5 17.60 -4.28 -7.53
CA PRO A 5 17.36 -4.50 -6.11
C PRO A 5 16.75 -3.29 -5.35
N PRO A 6 17.12 -2.01 -5.64
CA PRO A 6 16.46 -0.87 -5.00
C PRO A 6 14.98 -0.68 -5.40
N ALA A 7 14.60 -0.97 -6.66
CA ALA A 7 13.22 -0.83 -7.13
C ALA A 7 12.28 -1.86 -6.47
N PHE A 8 12.72 -3.10 -6.34
CA PHE A 8 11.97 -4.13 -5.63
C PHE A 8 11.83 -3.81 -4.12
N THR A 9 12.93 -3.35 -3.51
CA THR A 9 12.94 -2.99 -2.08
C THR A 9 12.00 -1.82 -1.79
N LEU A 10 11.97 -0.79 -2.63
CA LEU A 10 11.07 0.35 -2.49
C LEU A 10 9.60 -0.07 -2.61
N LYS A 11 9.25 -0.86 -3.64
CA LYS A 11 7.89 -1.39 -3.83
C LYS A 11 7.43 -2.19 -2.61
N LEU A 12 8.28 -3.09 -2.11
CA LEU A 12 7.97 -3.94 -0.96
C LEU A 12 7.85 -3.11 0.33
N ALA A 13 8.74 -2.16 0.55
CA ALA A 13 8.70 -1.28 1.72
C ALA A 13 7.44 -0.42 1.75
N SER A 14 7.06 0.21 0.63
CA SER A 14 5.84 1.02 0.53
C SER A 14 4.58 0.18 0.76
N PHE A 15 4.54 -1.04 0.21
CA PHE A 15 3.44 -1.98 0.42
C PHE A 15 3.32 -2.41 1.90
N LEU A 16 4.44 -2.77 2.52
CA LEU A 16 4.48 -3.22 3.92
C LEU A 16 4.09 -2.10 4.88
N VAL A 17 4.63 -0.89 4.71
CA VAL A 17 4.29 0.26 5.55
C VAL A 17 2.79 0.57 5.45
N CYS A 18 2.22 0.57 4.25
CA CYS A 18 0.78 0.80 4.07
C CYS A 18 -0.07 -0.31 4.71
N THR A 19 0.33 -1.57 4.54
CA THR A 19 -0.43 -2.72 5.07
C THR A 19 -0.38 -2.74 6.60
N VAL A 20 0.79 -2.56 7.19
CA VAL A 20 0.97 -2.57 8.65
C VAL A 20 0.24 -1.39 9.30
N SER A 21 0.39 -0.17 8.77
CA SER A 21 -0.32 1.00 9.29
C SER A 21 -1.85 0.85 9.18
N GLY A 22 -2.32 0.29 8.07
CA GLY A 22 -3.73 -0.05 7.91
C GLY A 22 -4.21 -1.10 8.92
N LEU A 23 -3.47 -2.18 9.13
CA LEU A 23 -3.82 -3.22 10.11
C LEU A 23 -3.93 -2.65 11.53
N VAL A 24 -3.00 -1.77 11.91
CA VAL A 24 -3.03 -1.06 13.19
C VAL A 24 -4.31 -0.21 13.30
N PHE A 25 -4.67 0.50 12.24
CA PHE A 25 -5.90 1.30 12.20
C PHE A 25 -7.17 0.45 12.29
N ALA A 26 -7.26 -0.65 11.52
CA ALA A 26 -8.40 -1.57 11.57
C ALA A 26 -8.54 -2.23 12.95
N GLY A 27 -7.41 -2.62 13.56
CA GLY A 27 -7.39 -3.11 14.93
C GLY A 27 -7.85 -2.05 15.94
N HIS A 28 -7.40 -0.80 15.79
CA HIS A 28 -7.84 0.31 16.63
C HIS A 28 -9.35 0.55 16.56
N ILE A 29 -9.93 0.49 15.35
CA ILE A 29 -11.38 0.55 15.14
C ILE A 29 -12.07 -0.60 15.88
N TYR A 30 -11.60 -1.84 15.70
CA TYR A 30 -12.19 -3.02 16.34
C TYR A 30 -12.20 -2.91 17.87
N PHE A 31 -11.08 -2.47 18.48
CA PHE A 31 -10.98 -2.34 19.93
C PHE A 31 -11.76 -1.17 20.52
N ASN A 32 -11.94 -0.08 19.78
CA ASN A 32 -12.60 1.14 20.28
C ASN A 32 -14.06 1.30 19.85
N LEU A 33 -14.61 0.37 19.06
CA LEU A 33 -16.03 0.31 18.69
C LEU A 33 -16.94 -0.15 19.84
N GLY A 34 -16.63 0.24 21.09
CA GLY A 34 -17.30 -0.19 22.32
C GLY A 34 -18.82 -0.35 22.18
N ASP A 35 -19.32 -1.50 22.65
CA ASP A 35 -20.74 -1.88 22.74
C ASP A 35 -21.56 -1.94 21.44
N TYR A 36 -20.99 -1.67 20.26
CA TYR A 36 -21.64 -2.04 19.01
C TYR A 36 -21.57 -3.56 18.85
N THR A 37 -22.73 -4.23 18.86
CA THR A 37 -22.92 -5.68 18.61
C THR A 37 -21.78 -6.25 17.78
N ALA A 38 -21.03 -7.22 18.30
CA ALA A 38 -19.76 -7.72 17.72
C ALA A 38 -19.80 -7.98 16.21
N GLU A 39 -20.96 -8.33 15.66
CA GLU A 39 -21.23 -8.46 14.22
C GLU A 39 -20.91 -7.19 13.41
N ARG A 40 -21.28 -6.00 13.90
CA ARG A 40 -20.99 -4.71 13.22
C ARG A 40 -19.51 -4.35 13.27
N GLY A 41 -18.84 -4.67 14.39
CA GLY A 41 -17.39 -4.51 14.52
C GLY A 41 -16.61 -5.39 13.54
N LEU A 42 -17.08 -6.63 13.34
CA LEU A 42 -16.48 -7.56 12.39
C LEU A 42 -16.65 -7.09 10.93
N VAL A 43 -17.84 -6.58 10.57
CA VAL A 43 -18.11 -6.04 9.24
C VAL A 43 -17.26 -4.79 8.97
N ALA A 44 -17.19 -3.86 9.93
CA ALA A 44 -16.37 -2.65 9.81
C ALA A 44 -14.87 -2.99 9.71
N PHE A 45 -14.40 -3.97 10.47
CA PHE A 45 -13.03 -4.48 10.37
C PHE A 45 -12.75 -5.07 8.98
N GLY A 46 -13.63 -5.93 8.47
CA GLY A 46 -13.48 -6.55 7.15
C GLY A 46 -13.49 -5.52 6.01
N GLN A 47 -14.38 -4.53 6.07
CA GLN A 47 -14.41 -3.43 5.09
C GLN A 47 -13.13 -2.58 5.16
N SER A 48 -12.67 -2.26 6.37
CA SER A 48 -11.42 -1.53 6.57
C SER A 48 -10.24 -2.30 5.97
N LEU A 49 -10.16 -3.61 6.22
CA LEU A 49 -9.12 -4.48 5.68
C LEU A 49 -9.11 -4.50 4.14
N ALA A 50 -10.28 -4.59 3.52
CA ALA A 50 -10.43 -4.56 2.07
C ALA A 50 -9.95 -3.22 1.47
N ILE A 51 -10.31 -2.10 2.12
CA ILE A 51 -9.86 -0.76 1.71
C ILE A 51 -8.34 -0.65 1.82
N ILE A 52 -7.75 -1.13 2.93
CA ILE A 52 -6.30 -1.11 3.15
C ILE A 52 -5.57 -1.92 2.07
N LEU A 53 -6.05 -3.12 1.74
CA LEU A 53 -5.47 -3.96 0.70
C LEU A 53 -5.55 -3.28 -0.68
N ALA A 54 -6.70 -2.69 -1.02
CA ALA A 54 -6.87 -1.94 -2.27
C ALA A 54 -5.92 -0.73 -2.34
N PHE A 55 -5.74 -0.02 -1.23
CA PHE A 55 -4.85 1.13 -1.16
C PHE A 55 -3.38 0.72 -1.28
N ALA A 56 -2.97 -0.37 -0.62
CA ALA A 56 -1.63 -0.92 -0.73
C ALA A 56 -1.31 -1.38 -2.16
N ALA A 57 -2.28 -2.00 -2.85
CA ALA A 57 -2.15 -2.37 -4.25
C ALA A 57 -2.02 -1.14 -5.18
N MET A 58 -2.80 -0.07 -4.93
CA MET A 58 -2.65 1.18 -5.68
C MET A 58 -1.27 1.82 -5.48
N ILE A 59 -0.76 1.88 -4.24
CA ILE A 59 0.58 2.40 -3.97
C ILE A 59 1.64 1.59 -4.73
N TYR A 60 1.52 0.27 -4.75
CA TYR A 60 2.43 -0.59 -5.50
C TYR A 60 2.46 -0.22 -7.00
N LEU A 61 1.28 -0.02 -7.61
CA LEU A 61 1.15 0.37 -9.02
C LEU A 61 1.64 1.80 -9.30
N ILE A 62 1.42 2.74 -8.38
CA ILE A 62 1.92 4.11 -8.48
C ILE A 62 3.45 4.09 -8.47
N VAL A 63 4.07 3.39 -7.52
CA VAL A 63 5.54 3.27 -7.44
C VAL A 63 6.10 2.63 -8.71
N GLU A 64 5.44 1.61 -9.25
CA GLU A 64 5.81 1.01 -10.54
C GLU A 64 5.79 2.01 -11.69
N THR A 65 4.69 2.76 -11.80
CA THR A 65 4.50 3.75 -12.86
C THR A 65 5.51 4.90 -12.72
N LEU A 66 5.81 5.33 -11.50
CA LEU A 66 6.79 6.37 -11.20
C LEU A 66 8.19 5.93 -11.63
N LEU A 67 8.59 4.69 -11.30
CA LEU A 67 9.89 4.15 -11.68
C LEU A 67 10.04 4.05 -13.20
N LEU A 68 8.99 3.63 -13.92
CA LEU A 68 8.95 3.61 -15.38
C LEU A 68 9.03 5.02 -16.00
N ALA A 69 8.37 6.00 -15.40
CA ALA A 69 8.42 7.38 -15.86
C ALA A 69 9.82 7.98 -15.65
N LEU A 70 10.43 7.75 -14.48
CA LEU A 70 11.77 8.20 -14.16
C LEU A 70 12.81 7.57 -15.09
N SER A 71 12.74 6.25 -15.35
CA SER A 71 13.69 5.60 -16.25
C SER A 71 13.66 6.21 -17.65
N ARG A 72 12.46 6.53 -18.18
CA ARG A 72 12.33 7.23 -19.47
C ARG A 72 12.90 8.64 -19.45
N LEU A 73 12.76 9.35 -18.33
CA LEU A 73 13.23 10.72 -18.19
C LEU A 73 14.76 10.79 -18.13
N PHE A 74 15.40 9.83 -17.46
CA PHE A 74 16.86 9.70 -17.44
C PHE A 74 17.43 9.19 -18.77
N ASP A 75 16.76 8.25 -19.45
CA ASP A 75 17.15 7.80 -20.79
C ASP A 75 17.12 8.93 -21.84
N LEU A 76 16.23 9.92 -21.65
CA LEU A 76 16.15 11.10 -22.50
C LEU A 76 17.28 12.10 -22.22
N GLY A 77 17.67 12.26 -20.95
CA GLY A 77 18.72 13.20 -20.55
C GLY A 77 20.15 12.74 -20.88
N GLU A 78 20.36 11.46 -21.20
CA GLU A 78 21.67 10.91 -21.58
C GLU A 78 21.98 11.04 -23.08
N LYS A 79 21.02 11.50 -23.89
CA LYS A 79 21.17 11.69 -25.34
C LYS A 79 21.51 13.12 -25.78
N ASP A 80 21.58 14.06 -24.84
CA ASP A 80 22.00 15.46 -25.06
C ASP A 80 23.42 15.68 -24.53
#